data_AF-A0A9X2DRP2-F1
#
_entry.id   AF-A0A9X2DRP2-F1
#
_cell.length_a   1.000
_cell.length_b   1.000
_cell.length_c   1.000
_cell.angle_alpha   90.00
_cell.angle_beta   90.00
_cell.angle_gamma   90.00
#
_symmetry.space_group_name_H-M   'P 1'
#
loop_
_entity.id
_entity.type
_entity.pdbx_description
1 polymer ?
#
loop_
_entity_poly.entity_id
_entity_poly.type
_entity_poly.pdbx_seq_one_letter_code
_entity_poly.pdbx_strand_id
1 'polypeptide(L)'
;MQVHSFKVQSLNAGKIETLTYGKRTFQSAIRKKAIQEPIYVSKTGLLADEQAYEHHGGVDKALCLYPYDYYPYWRGVVQHFSETALFGENITVEGLTEQNAHIGDVFAFGEALIQVSEPRNPCYKLAAKYEVPDMVKRMRDTGYTGFLFRVLQEGTVTPQDDLELVEPDRAKVSVAAVNDVKFFDRFNKAKLETVLAVDALSASLKETLQKQYESKRANEWG
;
A
#
# COMPACT_ATOMS: atom_id res chain seq x y z
N MET A 1 4.77 -14.86 -23.83
CA MET A 1 5.11 -13.62 -23.10
C MET A 1 5.75 -14.05 -21.80
N GLN A 2 6.86 -13.43 -21.39
CA GLN A 2 7.51 -13.78 -20.14
C GLN A 2 6.62 -13.26 -19.01
N VAL A 3 6.04 -14.17 -18.22
CA VAL A 3 5.24 -13.80 -17.05
C VAL A 3 6.22 -13.29 -16.00
N HIS A 4 6.11 -12.01 -15.65
CA HIS A 4 6.88 -11.44 -14.55
C HIS A 4 6.18 -11.81 -13.25
N SER A 5 6.75 -12.77 -12.53
CA SER A 5 6.24 -13.23 -11.23
C SER A 5 7.06 -12.64 -10.08
N PHE A 6 6.39 -12.28 -8.99
CA PHE A 6 6.96 -11.70 -7.78
C PHE A 6 6.57 -12.57 -6.59
N LYS A 7 7.60 -13.00 -5.84
CA LYS A 7 7.43 -13.97 -4.77
C LYS A 7 6.70 -13.38 -3.58
N VAL A 8 5.59 -13.98 -3.18
CA VAL A 8 4.88 -13.61 -1.95
C VAL A 8 5.55 -14.31 -0.76
N GLN A 9 6.12 -13.52 0.15
CA GLN A 9 6.76 -14.04 1.36
C GLN A 9 5.74 -14.35 2.44
N SER A 10 4.63 -13.61 2.46
CA SER A 10 3.59 -13.79 3.47
C SER A 10 2.26 -13.17 3.05
N LEU A 11 1.18 -13.92 3.29
CA LEU A 11 -0.19 -13.44 3.25
C LEU A 11 -0.70 -13.24 4.68
N ASN A 12 -1.31 -12.10 4.97
CA ASN A 12 -1.56 -11.65 6.33
C ASN A 12 -2.98 -11.08 6.52
N ALA A 13 -3.58 -11.42 7.66
CA ALA A 13 -4.84 -10.82 8.13
C ALA A 13 -4.76 -10.49 9.62
N GLY A 14 -5.57 -9.54 10.06
CA GLY A 14 -5.64 -9.10 11.43
C GLY A 14 -7.06 -8.77 11.86
N LYS A 15 -7.29 -8.89 13.17
CA LYS A 15 -8.52 -8.51 13.83
C LYS A 15 -8.37 -7.16 14.49
N ILE A 16 -9.48 -6.43 14.63
CA ILE A 16 -9.46 -5.16 15.34
C ILE A 16 -9.14 -5.41 16.81
N GLU A 17 -8.17 -4.68 17.32
CA GLU A 17 -7.84 -4.63 18.73
C GLU A 17 -7.76 -3.18 19.23
N THR A 18 -7.91 -3.01 20.54
CA THR A 18 -7.69 -1.73 21.22
C THR A 18 -6.20 -1.55 21.46
N LEU A 19 -5.60 -0.53 20.85
CA LEU A 19 -4.21 -0.14 21.07
C LEU A 19 -4.13 1.13 21.91
N THR A 20 -3.18 1.15 22.84
CA THR A 20 -2.84 2.34 23.64
C THR A 20 -1.41 2.76 23.35
N TYR A 21 -1.22 4.03 23.00
CA TYR A 21 0.09 4.64 22.79
C TYR A 21 0.14 6.02 23.48
N GLY A 22 1.03 6.15 24.46
CA GLY A 22 1.02 7.29 25.38
C GLY A 22 -0.35 7.44 26.06
N LYS A 23 -1.02 8.59 25.86
CA LYS A 23 -2.35 8.87 26.40
C LYS A 23 -3.50 8.57 25.42
N ARG A 24 -3.22 8.03 24.24
CA ARG A 24 -4.23 7.79 23.19
C ARG A 24 -4.60 6.32 23.13
N THR A 25 -5.90 6.05 23.09
CA THR A 25 -6.47 4.72 22.85
C THR A 25 -7.25 4.73 21.54
N PHE A 26 -7.03 3.75 20.67
CA PHE A 26 -7.67 3.67 19.35
C PHE A 26 -7.84 2.22 18.89
N GLN A 27 -8.80 1.99 17.99
CA GLN A 27 -9.04 0.70 17.35
C GLN A 27 -8.14 0.53 16.12
N SER A 28 -7.54 -0.65 15.95
CA SER A 28 -6.66 -0.96 14.81
C SER A 28 -6.54 -2.46 14.57
N ALA A 29 -6.38 -2.87 13.30
CA ALA A 29 -6.01 -4.23 12.91
C ALA A 29 -4.59 -4.29 12.31
N ILE A 30 -3.70 -3.38 12.75
CA ILE A 30 -2.35 -3.20 12.18
C ILE A 30 -1.37 -4.31 12.59
N ARG A 31 -1.68 -5.06 13.66
CA ARG A 31 -0.91 -6.24 14.08
C ARG A 31 -1.48 -7.48 13.41
N LYS A 32 -1.37 -7.54 12.08
CA LYS A 32 -1.76 -8.71 11.29
C LYS A 32 -0.80 -9.87 11.55
N LYS A 33 -1.29 -11.09 11.31
CA LYS A 33 -0.52 -12.34 11.41
C LYS A 33 -0.57 -13.07 10.08
N ALA A 34 0.47 -13.85 9.81
CA ALA A 34 0.53 -14.72 8.65
C ALA A 34 -0.62 -15.74 8.67
N ILE A 35 -1.33 -15.83 7.55
CA ILE A 35 -2.34 -16.84 7.25
C ILE A 35 -1.61 -18.09 6.73
N GLN A 36 -2.07 -19.27 7.12
CA GLN A 36 -1.51 -20.56 6.67
C GLN A 36 -2.46 -21.34 5.75
N GLU A 37 -3.72 -20.92 5.66
CA GLU A 37 -4.78 -21.61 4.93
C GLU A 37 -5.29 -20.77 3.76
N PRO A 38 -5.93 -21.39 2.75
CA PRO A 38 -6.63 -20.66 1.70
C PRO A 38 -7.64 -19.65 2.27
N ILE A 39 -7.78 -18.50 1.62
CA ILE A 39 -8.64 -17.41 2.06
C ILE A 39 -9.31 -16.72 0.87
N TYR A 40 -10.59 -16.38 1.04
CA TYR A 40 -11.35 -15.65 0.02
C TYR A 40 -11.00 -14.15 0.04
N VAL A 41 -10.70 -13.61 -1.15
CA VAL A 41 -10.51 -12.19 -1.43
C VAL A 41 -11.80 -11.63 -2.04
N SER A 42 -12.48 -10.76 -1.31
CA SER A 42 -13.65 -10.02 -1.79
C SER A 42 -13.26 -8.65 -2.37
N LYS A 43 -14.21 -7.94 -2.97
CA LYS A 43 -14.05 -6.55 -3.43
C LYS A 43 -13.55 -5.58 -2.36
N THR A 44 -13.74 -5.89 -1.08
CA THR A 44 -13.36 -5.02 0.03
C THR A 44 -12.23 -5.57 0.89
N GLY A 45 -11.66 -6.74 0.53
CA GLY A 45 -10.48 -7.31 1.17
C GLY A 45 -10.62 -8.79 1.52
N LEU A 46 -9.64 -9.29 2.28
CA LEU A 46 -9.60 -10.66 2.78
C LEU A 46 -10.70 -10.92 3.82
N LEU A 47 -11.40 -12.05 3.71
CA LEU A 47 -12.54 -12.37 4.59
C LEU A 47 -12.19 -12.40 6.09
N ALA A 48 -10.97 -12.80 6.44
CA ALA A 48 -10.49 -12.85 7.83
C ALA A 48 -9.94 -11.49 8.33
N ASP A 49 -9.75 -10.52 7.43
CA ASP A 49 -9.12 -9.24 7.73
C ASP A 49 -10.14 -8.17 8.07
N GLU A 50 -9.92 -7.50 9.19
CA GLU A 50 -10.79 -6.41 9.63
C GLU A 50 -10.12 -5.05 9.48
N GLN A 51 -10.94 -4.01 9.38
CA GLN A 51 -10.48 -2.64 9.18
C GLN A 51 -11.23 -1.69 10.12
N ALA A 52 -10.50 -1.10 11.05
CA ALA A 52 -11.08 -0.23 12.09
C ALA A 52 -11.39 1.20 11.62
N TYR A 53 -11.19 1.54 10.35
CA TYR A 53 -11.34 2.90 9.84
C TYR A 53 -11.80 2.90 8.38
N GLU A 54 -12.92 3.56 8.14
CA GLU A 54 -13.61 3.59 6.85
C GLU A 54 -12.70 4.05 5.69
N HIS A 55 -11.81 5.02 5.92
CA HIS A 55 -10.90 5.51 4.86
C HIS A 55 -9.64 4.66 4.64
N HIS A 56 -9.36 3.66 5.48
CA HIS A 56 -8.29 2.69 5.26
C HIS A 56 -8.72 1.53 4.37
N GLY A 57 -10.00 1.52 3.99
CA GLY A 57 -10.66 0.44 3.28
C GLY A 57 -11.45 0.87 2.07
N GLY A 58 -12.34 -0.03 1.66
CA GLY A 58 -13.19 0.15 0.50
C GLY A 58 -12.59 -0.48 -0.77
N VAL A 59 -13.33 -0.36 -1.85
CA VAL A 59 -13.05 -1.06 -3.11
C VAL A 59 -11.69 -0.70 -3.71
N ASP A 60 -11.21 0.52 -3.49
CA ASP A 60 -9.90 0.98 -3.95
C ASP A 60 -8.74 0.57 -3.03
N LYS A 61 -9.02 0.03 -1.84
CA LYS A 61 -8.02 -0.22 -0.78
C LYS A 61 -8.21 -1.60 -0.16
N ALA A 62 -8.66 -2.55 -0.97
CA ALA A 62 -9.04 -3.89 -0.53
C ALA A 62 -7.86 -4.66 0.06
N LEU A 63 -6.68 -4.52 -0.55
CA LEU A 63 -5.46 -5.17 -0.08
C LEU A 63 -4.33 -4.16 0.03
N CYS A 64 -3.53 -4.28 1.08
CA CYS A 64 -2.29 -3.53 1.25
C CYS A 64 -1.09 -4.43 0.97
N LEU A 65 -0.10 -3.92 0.24
CA LEU A 65 1.16 -4.59 -0.03
C LEU A 65 2.32 -3.80 0.54
N TYR A 66 3.33 -4.50 1.07
CA TYR A 66 4.60 -3.90 1.47
C TYR A 66 5.80 -4.71 0.93
N PRO A 67 6.81 -4.05 0.31
CA PRO A 67 7.98 -4.74 -0.20
C PRO A 67 8.86 -5.31 0.91
N TYR A 68 9.18 -6.60 0.83
CA TYR A 68 10.11 -7.30 1.71
C TYR A 68 11.53 -6.76 1.57
N ASP A 69 11.88 -6.20 0.41
CA ASP A 69 13.15 -5.56 0.09
C ASP A 69 13.55 -4.46 1.09
N TYR A 70 12.57 -3.82 1.75
CA TYR A 70 12.81 -2.77 2.73
C TYR A 70 12.89 -3.25 4.17
N TYR A 71 12.59 -4.52 4.44
CA TYR A 71 12.68 -5.10 5.78
C TYR A 71 14.07 -4.93 6.42
N PRO A 72 15.19 -5.16 5.69
CA PRO A 72 16.53 -4.93 6.23
C PRO A 72 16.75 -3.49 6.72
N TYR A 73 16.22 -2.49 6.00
CA TYR A 73 16.31 -1.09 6.43
C TYR A 73 15.59 -0.87 7.76
N TRP A 74 14.36 -1.39 7.89
CA TRP A 74 13.55 -1.19 9.09
C TRP A 74 14.02 -1.98 10.31
N ARG A 75 14.75 -3.08 10.12
CA ARG A 75 15.36 -3.85 11.22
C ARG A 75 16.31 -2.99 12.07
N GLY A 76 16.95 -1.97 11.48
CA GLY A 76 17.76 -1.00 12.22
C GLY A 76 16.97 0.13 12.90
N VAL A 77 15.65 0.23 12.65
CA VAL A 77 14.79 1.31 13.12
C VAL A 77 13.83 0.84 14.22
N VAL A 78 13.31 -0.37 14.13
CA VAL A 78 12.30 -0.90 15.07
C VAL A 78 12.90 -1.92 16.03
N GLN A 79 12.52 -1.88 17.31
CA GLN A 79 13.03 -2.81 18.32
C GLN A 79 12.32 -4.17 18.30
N HIS A 80 11.00 -4.18 18.14
CA HIS A 80 10.18 -5.39 18.09
C HIS A 80 9.85 -5.78 16.64
N PHE A 81 10.89 -6.12 15.88
CA PHE A 81 10.79 -6.45 14.46
C PHE A 81 9.84 -7.63 14.21
N SER A 82 9.04 -7.55 13.14
CA SER A 82 8.17 -8.63 12.69
C SER A 82 8.62 -9.09 11.31
N GLU A 83 8.87 -10.39 11.16
CA GLU A 83 9.27 -10.99 9.88
C GLU A 83 8.10 -11.10 8.88
N THR A 84 6.87 -10.81 9.33
CA THR A 84 5.65 -10.77 8.50
C THR A 84 4.79 -9.58 8.91
N ALA A 85 3.99 -9.02 7.99
CA ALA A 85 3.08 -7.91 8.27
C ALA A 85 3.74 -6.72 9.01
N LEU A 86 4.96 -6.33 8.63
CA LEU A 86 5.75 -5.34 9.38
C LEU A 86 4.95 -4.04 9.53
N PHE A 87 4.27 -3.58 8.50
CA PHE A 87 3.44 -2.39 8.57
C PHE A 87 1.94 -2.71 8.51
N GLY A 88 1.56 -3.95 8.78
CA GLY A 88 0.17 -4.39 8.75
C GLY A 88 -0.39 -4.47 7.33
N GLU A 89 0.49 -4.69 6.36
CA GLU A 89 0.13 -5.10 5.01
C GLU A 89 -0.52 -6.49 5.00
N ASN A 90 -1.34 -6.74 3.98
CA ASN A 90 -1.88 -8.06 3.70
C ASN A 90 -0.89 -8.91 2.92
N ILE A 91 -0.16 -8.32 1.97
CA ILE A 91 0.78 -9.02 1.10
C ILE A 91 2.19 -8.50 1.37
N THR A 92 3.08 -9.37 1.84
CA THR A 92 4.52 -9.10 1.89
C THR A 92 5.14 -9.76 0.65
N VAL A 93 5.77 -8.98 -0.23
CA VAL A 93 6.27 -9.47 -1.53
C VAL A 93 7.74 -9.10 -1.72
N GLU A 94 8.51 -9.91 -2.43
CA GLU A 94 9.91 -9.62 -2.80
C GLU A 94 10.00 -9.19 -4.28
N GLY A 95 10.80 -8.15 -4.55
CA GLY A 95 11.12 -7.67 -5.90
C GLY A 95 10.11 -6.73 -6.54
N LEU A 96 8.93 -6.53 -5.92
CA LEU A 96 7.92 -5.55 -6.34
C LEU A 96 7.91 -4.37 -5.36
N THR A 97 8.27 -3.19 -5.86
CA THR A 97 8.49 -1.96 -5.10
C THR A 97 7.76 -0.79 -5.73
N GLU A 98 7.75 0.37 -5.07
CA GLU A 98 7.13 1.58 -5.60
C GLU A 98 7.78 2.07 -6.91
N GLN A 99 9.03 1.66 -7.17
CA GLN A 99 9.79 2.07 -8.35
C GLN A 99 9.37 1.30 -9.61
N ASN A 100 8.94 0.04 -9.47
CA ASN A 100 8.62 -0.84 -10.60
C ASN A 100 7.15 -1.32 -10.64
N ALA A 101 6.35 -1.02 -9.61
CA ALA A 101 4.90 -1.11 -9.67
C ALA A 101 4.30 0.19 -10.21
N HIS A 102 3.35 0.08 -11.14
CA HIS A 102 2.66 1.23 -11.73
C HIS A 102 1.19 1.24 -11.34
N ILE A 103 0.61 2.43 -11.18
CA ILE A 103 -0.83 2.57 -10.99
C ILE A 103 -1.54 1.97 -12.21
N GLY A 104 -2.48 1.07 -11.97
CA GLY A 104 -3.21 0.36 -13.01
C GLY A 104 -2.65 -1.02 -13.38
N ASP A 105 -1.43 -1.39 -12.96
CA ASP A 105 -0.90 -2.73 -13.17
C ASP A 105 -1.85 -3.78 -12.56
N VAL A 106 -2.21 -4.80 -13.33
CA VAL A 106 -3.06 -5.91 -12.91
C VAL A 106 -2.22 -7.17 -12.71
N PHE A 107 -2.40 -7.77 -11.54
CA PHE A 107 -1.74 -9.00 -11.15
C PHE A 107 -2.76 -10.11 -10.95
N ALA A 108 -2.42 -11.31 -11.42
CA ALA A 108 -3.06 -12.53 -10.94
C ALA A 108 -2.45 -12.90 -9.59
N PHE A 109 -3.33 -13.33 -8.67
CA PHE A 109 -2.96 -13.80 -7.34
C PHE A 109 -3.94 -14.92 -6.97
N GLY A 110 -3.52 -16.17 -7.10
CA GLY A 110 -4.44 -17.33 -7.04
C GLY A 110 -5.57 -17.20 -8.05
N GLU A 111 -6.82 -17.31 -7.58
CA GLU A 111 -8.03 -17.12 -8.42
C GLU A 111 -8.42 -15.65 -8.60
N ALA A 112 -7.79 -14.72 -7.88
CA ALA A 112 -8.14 -13.30 -7.89
C ALA A 112 -7.35 -12.51 -8.94
N LEU A 113 -7.96 -11.43 -9.42
CA LEU A 113 -7.27 -10.38 -10.18
C LEU A 113 -7.28 -9.10 -9.35
N ILE A 114 -6.11 -8.54 -9.11
CA ILE A 114 -5.93 -7.34 -8.28
C ILE A 114 -5.20 -6.26 -9.07
N GLN A 115 -5.58 -5.00 -8.87
CA GLN A 115 -5.01 -3.87 -9.61
C GLN A 115 -4.46 -2.79 -8.67
N VAL A 116 -3.25 -2.32 -8.94
CA VAL A 116 -2.62 -1.23 -8.16
C VAL A 116 -3.47 0.03 -8.28
N SER A 117 -3.90 0.59 -7.15
CA SER A 117 -4.86 1.70 -7.10
C SER A 117 -4.24 3.01 -6.62
N GLU A 118 -3.40 2.96 -5.58
CA GLU A 118 -2.72 4.13 -5.02
C GLU A 118 -1.55 3.74 -4.09
N PRO A 119 -0.60 4.66 -3.83
CA PRO A 119 0.38 4.47 -2.78
C PRO A 119 -0.29 4.50 -1.41
N ARG A 120 0.20 3.67 -0.49
CA ARG A 120 -0.26 3.68 0.89
C ARG A 120 0.11 5.02 1.54
N ASN A 121 -0.83 5.61 2.29
CA ASN A 121 -0.52 6.77 3.13
C ASN A 121 0.03 6.32 4.49
N PRO A 122 1.27 6.72 4.86
CA PRO A 122 1.76 6.50 6.22
C PRO A 122 0.86 7.21 7.23
N CYS A 123 0.47 6.53 8.32
CA CYS A 123 -0.39 7.09 9.36
C CYS A 123 0.22 6.92 10.76
N TYR A 124 -0.29 7.69 11.73
CA TYR A 124 0.25 7.68 13.10
C TYR A 124 0.17 6.31 13.79
N LYS A 125 -0.73 5.41 13.36
CA LYS A 125 -0.83 4.05 13.93
C LYS A 125 0.44 3.22 13.69
N LEU A 126 1.21 3.53 12.64
CA LEU A 126 2.52 2.92 12.37
C LEU A 126 3.57 3.34 13.40
N ALA A 127 3.62 4.65 13.70
CA ALA A 127 4.47 5.19 14.76
C ALA A 127 4.10 4.58 16.12
N ALA A 128 2.80 4.44 16.40
CA ALA A 128 2.31 3.83 17.64
C ALA A 128 2.63 2.32 17.76
N LYS A 129 2.61 1.56 16.66
CA LYS A 129 2.92 0.11 16.67
C LYS A 129 4.33 -0.18 17.17
N TYR A 130 5.29 0.66 16.78
CA TYR A 130 6.72 0.47 17.06
C TYR A 130 7.31 1.46 18.07
N GLU A 131 6.49 2.37 18.59
CA GLU A 131 6.92 3.46 19.48
C GLU A 131 8.04 4.33 18.90
N VAL A 132 8.04 4.51 17.57
CA VAL A 132 8.99 5.33 16.82
C VAL A 132 8.28 6.61 16.37
N PRO A 133 8.48 7.76 17.05
CA PRO A 133 7.69 8.98 16.80
C PRO A 133 7.85 9.54 15.38
N ASP A 134 9.02 9.38 14.76
CA ASP A 134 9.33 9.89 13.43
C ASP A 134 9.10 8.86 12.31
N MET A 135 8.45 7.72 12.59
CA MET A 135 8.21 6.64 11.61
C MET A 135 7.51 7.14 10.34
N VAL A 136 6.46 7.95 10.49
CA VAL A 136 5.71 8.52 9.37
C VAL A 136 6.60 9.40 8.50
N LYS A 137 7.48 10.20 9.13
CA LYS A 137 8.44 11.05 8.43
C LYS A 137 9.47 10.18 7.69
N ARG A 138 10.02 9.14 8.33
CA ARG A 138 10.97 8.22 7.70
C ARG A 138 10.40 7.55 6.46
N MET A 139 9.19 6.99 6.55
CA MET A 139 8.54 6.36 5.40
C MET A 139 8.31 7.32 4.24
N ARG A 140 7.89 8.56 4.56
CA ARG A 140 7.72 9.60 3.56
C ARG A 140 9.05 9.92 2.90
N ASP A 141 10.09 10.20 3.70
CA ASP A 141 11.39 10.68 3.23
C ASP A 141 12.14 9.58 2.43
N THR A 142 11.97 8.30 2.77
CA THR A 142 12.54 7.19 1.99
C THR A 142 11.68 6.79 0.78
N GLY A 143 10.39 7.11 0.80
CA GLY A 143 9.41 6.62 -0.18
C GLY A 143 8.97 5.17 0.02
N TYR A 144 9.41 4.49 1.09
CA TYR A 144 9.10 3.09 1.38
C TYR A 144 7.73 2.97 2.04
N THR A 145 6.68 3.27 1.28
CA THR A 145 5.31 3.40 1.77
C THR A 145 4.52 2.10 1.66
N GLY A 146 4.86 1.23 0.71
CA GLY A 146 3.96 0.24 0.15
C GLY A 146 2.83 0.88 -0.67
N PHE A 147 1.91 0.05 -1.13
CA PHE A 147 0.79 0.48 -1.98
C PHE A 147 -0.42 -0.43 -1.82
N LEU A 148 -1.53 0.02 -2.40
CA LEU A 148 -2.84 -0.58 -2.24
C LEU A 148 -3.32 -1.16 -3.57
N PHE A 149 -4.18 -2.16 -3.45
CA PHE A 149 -4.86 -2.80 -4.56
C PHE A 149 -6.37 -2.70 -4.40
N ARG A 150 -7.04 -2.56 -5.54
CA ARG A 150 -8.44 -2.94 -5.72
C ARG A 150 -8.54 -4.37 -6.25
N VAL A 151 -9.69 -5.00 -6.07
CA VAL A 151 -9.95 -6.36 -6.56
C VAL A 151 -10.84 -6.28 -7.80
N LEU A 152 -10.31 -6.69 -8.95
CA LEU A 152 -11.03 -6.75 -10.24
C LEU A 152 -11.81 -8.05 -10.39
N GLN A 153 -11.27 -9.16 -9.88
CA GLN A 153 -11.96 -10.45 -9.79
C GLN A 153 -11.75 -11.01 -8.38
N GLU A 154 -12.84 -11.32 -7.71
CA GLU A 154 -12.81 -12.01 -6.41
C GLU A 154 -12.41 -13.48 -6.59
N GLY A 155 -11.82 -14.09 -5.57
CA GLY A 155 -11.39 -15.48 -5.66
C GLY A 155 -10.67 -15.95 -4.41
N THR A 156 -10.39 -17.24 -4.36
CA THR A 156 -9.57 -17.84 -3.30
C THR A 156 -8.09 -17.66 -3.63
N VAL A 157 -7.32 -17.30 -2.61
CA VAL A 157 -5.86 -17.22 -2.67
C VAL A 157 -5.25 -18.02 -1.52
N THR A 158 -4.02 -18.47 -1.70
CA THR A 158 -3.26 -19.26 -0.74
C THR A 158 -1.94 -18.57 -0.39
N PRO A 159 -1.30 -18.90 0.74
CA PRO A 159 0.03 -18.38 1.06
C PRO A 159 1.13 -18.82 0.09
N GLN A 160 0.85 -19.76 -0.83
CA GLN A 160 1.79 -20.26 -1.84
C GLN A 160 1.62 -19.56 -3.20
N ASP A 161 0.58 -18.76 -3.39
CA ASP A 161 0.38 -18.02 -4.63
C ASP A 161 1.33 -16.83 -4.70
N ASP A 162 2.01 -16.70 -5.82
CA ASP A 162 2.83 -15.52 -6.15
C ASP A 162 1.98 -14.46 -6.87
N LEU A 163 2.54 -13.25 -7.02
CA LEU A 163 1.92 -12.21 -7.84
C LEU A 163 2.45 -12.29 -9.26
N GLU A 164 1.58 -12.53 -10.24
CA GLU A 164 1.95 -12.58 -11.65
C GLU A 164 1.42 -11.33 -12.37
N LEU A 165 2.31 -10.51 -12.93
CA LEU A 165 1.90 -9.35 -13.72
C LEU A 165 1.28 -9.82 -15.03
N VAL A 166 -0.04 -9.67 -15.17
CA VAL A 166 -0.81 -10.13 -16.33
C VAL A 166 -1.20 -8.99 -17.28
N GLU A 167 -1.37 -7.78 -16.75
CA GLU A 167 -1.68 -6.60 -17.56
C GLU A 167 -0.90 -5.38 -17.03
N PRO A 168 0.25 -5.04 -17.62
CA PRO A 168 0.96 -3.82 -17.27
C PRO A 168 0.20 -2.59 -17.79
N ASP A 169 0.13 -1.54 -16.97
CA ASP A 169 -0.50 -0.29 -17.35
C ASP A 169 0.34 0.45 -18.42
N ARG A 170 -0.34 1.02 -19.41
CA ARG A 170 0.31 1.68 -20.55
C ARG A 170 0.91 3.03 -20.18
N ALA A 171 0.35 3.73 -19.20
CA ALA A 171 0.83 5.04 -18.78
C ALA A 171 2.14 4.92 -17.98
N LYS A 172 2.42 3.75 -17.39
CA LYS A 172 3.65 3.46 -16.64
C LYS A 172 3.96 4.52 -15.58
N VAL A 173 2.93 5.03 -14.92
CA VAL A 173 3.09 5.95 -13.78
C VAL A 173 3.39 5.11 -12.55
N SER A 174 4.64 5.13 -12.10
CA SER A 174 5.05 4.36 -10.93
C SER A 174 4.39 4.86 -9.65
N VAL A 175 4.22 3.98 -8.67
CA VAL A 175 3.77 4.36 -7.32
C VAL A 175 4.71 5.42 -6.73
N ALA A 176 6.02 5.35 -7.01
CA ALA A 176 7.01 6.33 -6.60
C ALA A 176 6.73 7.72 -7.21
N ALA A 177 6.33 7.80 -8.49
CA ALA A 177 5.96 9.08 -9.12
C ALA A 177 4.73 9.72 -8.46
N VAL A 178 3.77 8.89 -8.02
CA VAL A 178 2.62 9.39 -7.25
C VAL A 178 3.02 9.84 -5.86
N ASN A 179 3.93 9.13 -5.18
CA ASN A 179 4.50 9.58 -3.90
C ASN A 179 5.25 10.91 -4.04
N ASP A 180 5.97 11.13 -5.14
CA ASP A 180 6.67 12.38 -5.43
C ASP A 180 5.74 13.58 -5.40
N VAL A 181 4.65 13.54 -6.18
CA VAL A 181 3.65 14.63 -6.19
C VAL A 181 2.83 14.70 -4.89
N LYS A 182 2.80 13.66 -4.06
CA LYS A 182 2.11 13.74 -2.76
C LYS A 182 2.96 14.43 -1.70
N PHE A 183 4.27 14.19 -1.70
CA PHE A 183 5.12 14.49 -0.55
C PHE A 183 6.23 15.50 -0.82
N PHE A 184 6.75 15.54 -2.05
CA PHE A 184 7.94 16.30 -2.39
C PHE A 184 7.62 17.40 -3.40
N ASP A 185 7.31 17.04 -4.65
CA ASP A 185 7.07 17.99 -5.73
C ASP A 185 5.58 18.31 -5.91
N ARG A 186 4.96 18.74 -4.81
CA ARG A 186 3.50 18.76 -4.64
C ARG A 186 2.77 19.64 -5.64
N PHE A 187 3.30 20.78 -6.04
CA PHE A 187 2.58 21.73 -6.89
C PHE A 187 3.10 21.78 -8.33
N ASN A 188 3.91 20.79 -8.74
CA ASN A 188 4.38 20.68 -10.12
C ASN A 188 3.25 20.22 -11.04
N LYS A 189 2.78 21.14 -11.89
CA LYS A 189 1.64 20.93 -12.79
C LYS A 189 1.88 19.82 -13.80
N ALA A 190 3.08 19.75 -14.40
CA ALA A 190 3.39 18.74 -15.42
C ALA A 190 3.39 17.32 -14.82
N LYS A 191 3.96 17.15 -13.62
CA LYS A 191 3.92 15.86 -12.91
C LYS A 191 2.50 15.50 -12.49
N LEU A 192 1.73 16.45 -11.98
CA LEU A 192 0.34 16.23 -11.60
C LEU A 192 -0.53 15.86 -12.81
N GLU A 193 -0.36 16.51 -13.95
CA GLU A 193 -1.05 16.16 -15.20
C GLU A 193 -0.76 14.71 -15.62
N THR A 194 0.51 14.30 -15.56
CA THR A 194 0.92 12.94 -15.87
C THR A 194 0.25 11.93 -14.95
N VAL A 195 0.22 12.19 -13.64
CA VAL A 195 -0.41 11.31 -12.66
C VAL A 195 -1.93 11.28 -12.83
N LEU A 196 -2.58 12.44 -12.98
CA LEU A 196 -4.04 12.56 -13.10
C LEU A 196 -4.61 11.96 -14.39
N ALA A 197 -3.78 11.78 -15.42
CA ALA A 197 -4.15 11.11 -16.66
C ALA A 197 -4.38 9.59 -16.50
N VAL A 198 -3.97 8.98 -15.37
CA VAL A 198 -4.17 7.56 -15.12
C VAL A 198 -5.57 7.31 -14.55
N ASP A 199 -6.41 6.62 -15.33
CA ASP A 199 -7.79 6.32 -14.95
C ASP A 199 -7.89 5.37 -13.75
N ALA A 200 -6.90 4.50 -13.57
CA ALA A 200 -6.84 3.53 -12.48
C ALA A 200 -6.47 4.13 -11.12
N LEU A 201 -6.25 5.45 -11.00
CA LEU A 201 -6.08 6.06 -9.67
C LEU A 201 -7.33 5.88 -8.81
N SER A 202 -7.13 5.67 -7.50
CA SER A 202 -8.26 5.65 -6.57
C SER A 202 -9.05 6.97 -6.62
N ALA A 203 -10.37 6.89 -6.48
CA ALA A 203 -11.22 8.06 -6.62
C ALA A 203 -10.85 9.15 -5.59
N SER A 204 -10.59 8.73 -4.34
CA SER A 204 -10.22 9.63 -3.25
C SER A 204 -8.87 10.34 -3.48
N LEU A 205 -7.90 9.64 -4.07
CA LEU A 205 -6.60 10.23 -4.38
C LEU A 205 -6.70 11.16 -5.58
N LYS A 206 -7.43 10.76 -6.62
CA LYS A 206 -7.66 11.60 -7.81
C LYS A 206 -8.29 12.94 -7.43
N GLU A 207 -9.30 12.94 -6.56
CA GLU A 207 -9.91 14.18 -6.06
C GLU A 207 -8.91 15.06 -5.29
N THR A 208 -8.07 14.44 -4.45
CA THR A 208 -7.05 15.16 -3.67
C THR A 208 -6.00 15.80 -4.59
N LEU A 209 -5.50 15.06 -5.57
CA LEU A 209 -4.50 15.54 -6.53
C LEU A 209 -5.08 16.58 -7.49
N GLN A 210 -6.36 16.48 -7.86
CA GLN A 210 -7.05 17.49 -8.67
C GLN A 210 -7.12 18.83 -7.94
N LYS A 211 -7.51 18.84 -6.67
CA LYS A 211 -7.49 20.06 -5.82
C LYS A 211 -6.09 20.64 -5.70
N GLN A 212 -5.07 19.78 -5.63
CA GLN A 212 -3.67 20.19 -5.61
C GLN A 212 -3.24 20.82 -6.96
N TYR A 213 -3.67 20.23 -8.08
CA TYR A 213 -3.47 20.73 -9.44
C TYR A 213 -4.20 22.04 -9.72
N GLU A 214 -5.33 22.31 -9.08
CA GLU A 214 -6.05 23.60 -9.23
C GLU A 214 -5.51 24.68 -8.28
N SER A 215 -4.74 24.29 -7.27
CA SER A 215 -4.18 25.20 -6.29
C SER A 215 -3.23 26.23 -6.91
N LYS A 216 -3.28 27.47 -6.41
CA LYS A 216 -2.32 28.54 -6.73
C LYS A 216 -1.02 28.46 -5.91
N ARG A 217 -0.90 27.46 -5.04
CA ARG A 217 0.32 27.24 -4.25
C ARG A 217 1.47 26.81 -5.17
N ALA A 218 2.69 27.15 -4.76
CA ALA A 218 3.93 26.68 -5.37
C ALA A 218 4.70 25.84 -4.34
N ASN A 219 5.64 25.01 -4.80
CA ASN A 219 6.53 24.31 -3.88
C ASN A 219 7.40 25.33 -3.15
N GLU A 220 7.43 25.24 -1.83
CA GLU A 220 8.39 25.97 -1.01
C GLU A 220 9.69 25.17 -1.02
N TRP A 221 10.66 25.60 -1.83
CA TRP A 221 12.02 25.07 -1.78
C TRP A 221 12.70 25.72 -0.56
N GLY A 222 12.65 25.04 0.57
CA GLY A 222 13.34 25.41 1.82
C GLY A 222 14.71 24.77 1.93
#